data_AF-A0A2H6BK57-F1
#
_entry.id   AF-A0A2H6BK57-F1
#
_cell.length_a   1.000
_cell.length_b   1.000
_cell.length_c   1.000
_cell.angle_alpha   90.00
_cell.angle_beta   90.00
_cell.angle_gamma   90.00
#
_symmetry.space_group_name_H-M   'P 1'
#
loop_
_entity.id
_entity.type
_entity.pdbx_description
1 polymer ?
#
loop_
_entity_poly.entity_id
_entity_poly.type
_entity_poly.pdbx_seq_one_letter_code
_entity_poly.pdbx_strand_id
1 'polypeptide(L)'
;MRFEPQPGVAPSPKPPVRIFLGTEPQQARAERVFLWSVERHRDPARVYEVYLMKDLEGFDRTDWTTGFTNYRYAIPALAGEQGRAIYNDVDQIYLADPAEMFDLDMKGAGILCVQKDETSVALIDCARMAKHWRIEDARKTLKRKYFLDIIARENLWGELPGVWNARDSEFSANASKCFHFTTLRTQPWKPFPDQLFYADHPDGEVWFALERSSNAARFNGFTRERPSEDFAQALGALASTPAAGLERIGREAGKLAEAVGAKTALLVSPRGEGQISIRGLSVETARLEDLLRAGANRGGDGVICAGGLSELPEEDVPWALDALFAAGRSFLCVAVALDPARPGRAGALPAAWWRLQLELAEGRNPGRLWSLTTTSGGRREAARGGQATARAA
;
A
#
# COMPACT_ATOMS: atom_id res chain seq x y z
N MET A 1 -0.96 8.45 -5.93
CA MET A 1 -2.37 8.49 -5.47
C MET A 1 -2.82 9.95 -5.38
N ARG A 2 -4.06 10.24 -5.78
CA ARG A 2 -4.61 11.60 -5.74
C ARG A 2 -5.98 11.63 -5.06
N PHE A 3 -6.10 12.47 -4.04
CA PHE A 3 -7.33 12.77 -3.34
C PHE A 3 -7.93 14.05 -3.92
N GLU A 4 -9.03 13.89 -4.65
CA GLU A 4 -9.80 15.03 -5.18
C GLU A 4 -10.63 15.71 -4.08
N PRO A 5 -11.05 16.96 -4.29
CA PRO A 5 -12.05 17.61 -3.44
C PRO A 5 -13.28 16.72 -3.28
N GLN A 6 -13.86 16.71 -2.08
CA GLN A 6 -15.04 15.89 -1.81
C GLN A 6 -16.22 16.34 -2.70
N PRO A 7 -17.05 15.40 -3.19
CA PRO A 7 -18.23 15.75 -3.97
C PRO A 7 -19.13 16.73 -3.24
N GLY A 8 -19.56 17.80 -3.92
CA GLY A 8 -20.42 18.84 -3.34
C GLY A 8 -19.68 19.93 -2.55
N VAL A 9 -18.35 19.86 -2.43
CA VAL A 9 -17.52 20.91 -1.82
C VAL A 9 -16.90 21.79 -2.90
N ALA A 10 -16.95 23.11 -2.73
CA ALA A 10 -16.31 24.05 -3.65
C ALA A 10 -14.77 23.88 -3.59
N PRO A 11 -14.09 23.61 -4.73
CA PRO A 11 -12.64 23.39 -4.73
C PRO A 11 -11.84 24.59 -4.24
N SER A 12 -10.83 24.33 -3.41
CA SER A 12 -9.86 25.31 -2.95
C SER A 12 -8.97 25.77 -4.12
N PRO A 13 -8.68 27.08 -4.27
CA PRO A 13 -7.77 27.57 -5.30
C PRO A 13 -6.29 27.36 -4.94
N LYS A 14 -6.00 26.86 -3.73
CA LYS A 14 -4.63 26.60 -3.28
C LYS A 14 -3.98 25.46 -4.09
N PRO A 15 -2.66 25.47 -4.27
CA PRO A 15 -1.97 24.38 -4.95
C PRO A 15 -2.18 23.05 -4.21
N PRO A 16 -2.12 21.89 -4.91
CA PRO A 16 -2.16 20.58 -4.29
C PRO A 16 -1.12 20.41 -3.18
N VAL A 17 -1.51 19.74 -2.09
CA VAL A 17 -0.55 19.30 -1.07
C VAL A 17 0.15 18.06 -1.58
N ARG A 18 1.45 18.15 -1.83
CA ARG A 18 2.26 17.03 -2.34
C ARG A 18 2.98 16.34 -1.18
N ILE A 19 2.71 15.06 -1.00
CA ILE A 19 3.28 14.20 0.06
C ILE A 19 4.05 13.06 -0.61
N PHE A 20 5.33 12.95 -0.33
CA PHE A 20 6.20 11.89 -0.78
C PHE A 20 6.39 10.91 0.37
N LEU A 21 5.84 9.70 0.24
CA LEU A 21 5.81 8.69 1.29
C LEU A 21 6.89 7.64 1.04
N GLY A 22 7.90 7.58 1.91
CA GLY A 22 8.89 6.50 1.92
C GLY A 22 8.28 5.23 2.50
N THR A 23 8.15 4.18 1.68
CA THR A 23 7.48 2.92 2.04
C THR A 23 8.15 1.73 1.35
N GLU A 24 7.73 0.52 1.69
CA GLU A 24 8.17 -0.72 1.05
C GLU A 24 7.06 -1.77 1.13
N PRO A 25 7.05 -2.80 0.27
CA PRO A 25 5.91 -3.72 0.18
C PRO A 25 5.52 -4.36 1.51
N GLN A 26 6.49 -4.73 2.35
CA GLN A 26 6.28 -5.34 3.66
C GLN A 26 5.50 -4.42 4.62
N GLN A 27 5.48 -3.11 4.35
CA GLN A 27 4.80 -2.10 5.15
C GLN A 27 3.42 -1.71 4.58
N ALA A 28 2.84 -2.50 3.66
CA ALA A 28 1.53 -2.23 3.06
C ALA A 28 0.40 -1.98 4.08
N ARG A 29 0.47 -2.61 5.26
CA ARG A 29 -0.47 -2.37 6.37
C ARG A 29 -0.35 -0.95 6.94
N ALA A 30 0.87 -0.47 7.17
CA ALA A 30 1.14 0.90 7.60
C ALA A 30 0.81 1.92 6.49
N GLU A 31 1.22 1.63 5.26
CA GLU A 31 0.94 2.47 4.07
C GLU A 31 -0.55 2.76 3.93
N ARG A 32 -1.40 1.74 4.02
CA ARG A 32 -2.85 1.91 3.93
C ARG A 32 -3.40 2.80 5.05
N VAL A 33 -2.90 2.65 6.27
CA VAL A 33 -3.33 3.45 7.42
C VAL A 33 -2.82 4.89 7.32
N PHE A 34 -1.61 5.12 6.81
CA PHE A 34 -1.10 6.45 6.49
C PHE A 34 -2.04 7.15 5.51
N LEU A 35 -2.35 6.50 4.38
CA LEU A 35 -3.25 7.06 3.36
C LEU A 35 -4.65 7.35 3.92
N TRP A 36 -5.16 6.46 4.78
CA TRP A 36 -6.43 6.69 5.46
C TRP A 36 -6.37 7.89 6.42
N SER A 37 -5.26 8.06 7.15
CA SER A 37 -5.07 9.21 8.03
C SER A 37 -5.09 10.54 7.28
N VAL A 38 -4.55 10.58 6.05
CA VAL A 38 -4.65 11.73 5.14
C VAL A 38 -6.11 11.97 4.73
N GLU A 39 -6.81 10.94 4.24
CA GLU A 39 -8.23 11.08 3.83
C GLU A 39 -9.12 11.58 4.98
N ARG A 40 -8.82 11.18 6.21
CA ARG A 40 -9.61 11.53 7.39
C ARG A 40 -9.46 12.98 7.84
N HIS A 41 -8.29 13.57 7.66
CA HIS A 41 -7.97 14.87 8.25
C HIS A 41 -7.75 15.99 7.22
N ARG A 42 -7.61 15.66 5.94
CA ARG A 42 -7.42 16.65 4.88
C ARG A 42 -8.58 17.66 4.81
N ASP A 43 -8.27 18.88 4.39
CA ASP A 43 -9.28 19.84 3.91
C ASP A 43 -10.07 19.20 2.76
N PRO A 44 -11.40 19.02 2.91
CA PRO A 44 -12.22 18.38 1.89
C PRO A 44 -12.30 19.20 0.59
N ALA A 45 -11.96 20.49 0.60
CA ALA A 45 -11.94 21.34 -0.58
C ALA A 45 -10.62 21.25 -1.37
N ARG A 46 -9.52 20.78 -0.75
CA ARG A 46 -8.18 20.83 -1.34
C ARG A 46 -7.77 19.48 -1.94
N VAL A 47 -6.96 19.54 -2.97
CA VAL A 47 -6.33 18.38 -3.61
C VAL A 47 -5.10 17.93 -2.81
N TYR A 48 -4.95 16.62 -2.63
CA TYR A 48 -3.74 16.01 -2.05
C TYR A 48 -3.17 14.98 -3.01
N GLU A 49 -1.86 15.01 -3.22
CA GLU A 49 -1.13 14.10 -4.08
C GLU A 49 -0.13 13.33 -3.22
N VAL A 50 -0.36 12.04 -3.04
CA VAL A 50 0.55 11.15 -2.31
C VAL A 50 1.34 10.30 -3.30
N TYR A 51 2.65 10.51 -3.34
CA TYR A 51 3.61 9.77 -4.15
C TYR A 51 4.20 8.65 -3.30
N LEU A 52 3.85 7.40 -3.63
CA LEU A 52 4.38 6.21 -2.95
C LEU A 52 5.79 5.95 -3.48
N MET A 53 6.81 6.14 -2.64
CA MET A 53 8.21 5.90 -2.98
C MET A 53 8.63 4.54 -2.45
N LYS A 54 8.48 3.51 -3.29
CA LYS A 54 8.88 2.13 -3.05
C LYS A 54 9.44 1.52 -4.32
N ASP A 55 10.52 0.75 -4.18
CA ASP A 55 11.19 0.03 -5.27
C ASP A 55 11.49 0.87 -6.53
N LEU A 56 11.75 2.17 -6.36
CA LEU A 56 12.07 3.09 -7.44
C LEU A 56 13.34 2.64 -8.19
N GLU A 57 13.26 2.60 -9.51
CA GLU A 57 14.36 2.19 -10.37
C GLU A 57 15.57 3.14 -10.30
N GLY A 58 16.75 2.56 -10.49
CA GLY A 58 18.01 3.31 -10.56
C GLY A 58 18.60 3.71 -9.22
N PHE A 59 18.05 3.27 -8.09
CA PHE A 59 18.62 3.45 -6.76
C PHE A 59 19.39 2.21 -6.31
N ASP A 60 20.66 2.40 -5.92
CA ASP A 60 21.43 1.40 -5.19
C ASP A 60 21.05 1.41 -3.72
N ARG A 61 20.37 0.35 -3.30
CA ARG A 61 19.78 0.19 -1.96
C ARG A 61 20.55 -0.82 -1.09
N THR A 62 21.70 -1.30 -1.55
CA THR A 62 22.46 -2.41 -0.92
C THR A 62 22.73 -2.18 0.57
N ASP A 63 22.97 -0.92 0.94
CA ASP A 63 23.40 -0.49 2.27
C ASP A 63 22.31 0.22 3.08
N TRP A 64 21.06 0.22 2.59
CA TRP A 64 19.99 0.95 3.22
C TRP A 64 19.42 0.18 4.42
N THR A 65 19.07 0.91 5.49
CA THR A 65 18.43 0.31 6.67
C THR A 65 16.97 -0.03 6.38
N THR A 66 16.27 0.81 5.63
CA THR A 66 14.92 0.58 5.11
C THR A 66 14.90 0.73 3.60
N GLY A 67 13.95 0.12 2.89
CA GLY A 67 13.83 0.17 1.44
C GLY A 67 13.68 1.56 0.80
N PHE A 68 13.58 2.62 1.63
CA PHE A 68 13.31 4.01 1.23
C PHE A 68 14.29 5.06 1.82
N THR A 69 15.38 4.63 2.45
CA THR A 69 16.31 5.50 3.23
C THR A 69 16.70 6.81 2.52
N ASN A 70 17.13 6.78 1.25
CA ASN A 70 17.61 7.98 0.55
C ASN A 70 16.58 8.63 -0.39
N TYR A 71 15.36 8.10 -0.52
CA TYR A 71 14.36 8.67 -1.45
C TYR A 71 14.03 10.13 -1.15
N ARG A 72 14.05 10.52 0.13
CA ARG A 72 13.84 11.91 0.56
C ARG A 72 14.78 12.93 -0.11
N TYR A 73 16.00 12.53 -0.45
CA TYR A 73 16.97 13.41 -1.10
C TYR A 73 16.76 13.54 -2.61
N ALA A 74 15.96 12.66 -3.21
CA ALA A 74 15.56 12.73 -4.62
C ALA A 74 14.30 13.59 -4.84
N ILE A 75 13.54 13.91 -3.77
CA ILE A 75 12.26 14.63 -3.85
C ILE A 75 12.34 15.91 -4.68
N PRO A 76 13.38 16.78 -4.58
CA PRO A 76 13.45 17.97 -5.41
C PRO A 76 13.35 17.65 -6.91
N ALA A 77 14.09 16.64 -7.39
CA ALA A 77 14.05 16.21 -8.78
C ALA A 77 12.72 15.50 -9.13
N LEU A 78 12.24 14.61 -8.26
CA LEU A 78 10.96 13.90 -8.46
C LEU A 78 9.75 14.84 -8.49
N ALA A 79 9.84 15.98 -7.82
CA ALA A 79 8.83 17.04 -7.81
C ALA A 79 8.98 18.04 -8.97
N GLY A 80 9.87 17.77 -9.93
CA GLY A 80 10.13 18.62 -11.10
C GLY A 80 10.88 19.91 -10.75
N GLU A 81 11.68 19.90 -9.67
CA GLU A 81 12.51 21.03 -9.21
C GLU A 81 11.71 22.30 -8.90
N GLN A 82 10.43 22.15 -8.53
CA GLN A 82 9.53 23.28 -8.32
C GLN A 82 8.56 23.05 -7.16
N GLY A 83 8.08 24.14 -6.57
CA GLY A 83 7.08 24.15 -5.50
C GLY A 83 7.57 23.52 -4.19
N ARG A 84 6.62 23.11 -3.34
CA ARG A 84 6.88 22.49 -2.04
C ARG A 84 6.44 21.03 -1.99
N ALA A 85 7.09 20.24 -1.14
CA ALA A 85 6.75 18.85 -0.90
C ALA A 85 6.88 18.52 0.59
N ILE A 86 5.97 17.71 1.11
CA ILE A 86 6.16 17.05 2.40
C ILE A 86 6.81 15.69 2.14
N TYR A 87 7.80 15.33 2.94
CA TYR A 87 8.27 13.95 3.06
C TYR A 87 7.71 13.33 4.35
N ASN A 88 7.31 12.06 4.29
CA ASN A 88 7.02 11.24 5.46
C ASN A 88 7.65 9.85 5.29
N ASP A 89 8.20 9.31 6.36
CA ASP A 89 8.36 7.85 6.53
C ASP A 89 6.96 7.22 6.78
N VAL A 90 6.77 5.96 6.35
CA VAL A 90 5.46 5.28 6.45
C VAL A 90 5.04 4.93 7.88
N ASP A 91 5.95 5.02 8.84
CA ASP A 91 5.72 4.78 10.25
C ASP A 91 5.10 5.98 11.00
N GLN A 92 4.43 6.85 10.25
CA GLN A 92 3.77 8.05 10.74
C GLN A 92 2.27 8.04 10.41
N ILE A 93 1.48 8.82 11.16
CA ILE A 93 0.06 9.06 10.84
C ILE A 93 -0.29 10.52 11.11
N TYR A 94 -1.19 11.07 10.30
CA TYR A 94 -1.75 12.40 10.54
C TYR A 94 -2.95 12.34 11.49
N LEU A 95 -3.00 13.31 12.40
CA LEU A 95 -4.09 13.60 13.34
C LEU A 95 -4.68 15.01 13.12
N ALA A 96 -4.14 15.75 12.15
CA ALA A 96 -4.59 17.04 11.67
C ALA A 96 -4.30 17.17 10.18
N ASP A 97 -4.81 18.22 9.54
CA ASP A 97 -4.65 18.41 8.11
C ASP A 97 -3.18 18.68 7.71
N PRO A 98 -2.54 17.82 6.88
CA PRO A 98 -1.18 18.07 6.41
C PRO A 98 -1.01 19.38 5.62
N ALA A 99 -2.08 19.99 5.10
CA ALA A 99 -2.03 21.32 4.48
C ALA A 99 -1.50 22.39 5.44
N GLU A 100 -1.78 22.29 6.73
CA GLU A 100 -1.28 23.25 7.72
C GLU A 100 0.25 23.24 7.77
N MET A 101 0.87 22.06 7.69
CA MET A 101 2.32 21.93 7.57
C MET A 101 2.81 22.45 6.21
N PHE A 102 2.14 22.06 5.12
CA PHE A 102 2.52 22.44 3.76
C PHE A 102 2.56 23.96 3.54
N ASP A 103 1.64 24.68 4.18
CA ASP A 103 1.45 26.11 4.04
C ASP A 103 2.36 26.93 5.00
N LEU A 104 3.18 26.30 5.84
CA LEU A 104 4.10 27.00 6.74
C LEU A 104 5.01 27.98 5.98
N ASP A 105 5.32 29.11 6.62
CA ASP A 105 6.36 30.01 6.15
C ASP A 105 7.73 29.40 6.45
N MET A 106 8.48 29.07 5.39
CA MET A 106 9.81 28.48 5.51
C MET A 106 10.89 29.53 5.80
N LYS A 107 10.58 30.84 5.79
CA LYS A 107 11.51 31.94 6.11
C LYS A 107 12.83 31.87 5.35
N GLY A 108 12.78 31.41 4.10
CA GLY A 108 13.93 31.22 3.22
C GLY A 108 14.74 29.94 3.45
N ALA A 109 14.35 29.07 4.39
CA ALA A 109 14.91 27.73 4.53
C ALA A 109 14.59 26.86 3.29
N GLY A 110 15.49 25.92 2.98
CA GLY A 110 15.24 24.89 1.96
C GLY A 110 14.49 23.69 2.50
N ILE A 111 14.60 23.43 3.80
CA ILE A 111 13.94 22.32 4.48
C ILE A 111 13.53 22.71 5.90
N LEU A 112 12.32 22.34 6.31
CA LEU A 112 11.88 22.38 7.70
C LEU A 112 11.86 20.95 8.27
N CYS A 113 12.59 20.74 9.37
CA CYS A 113 12.65 19.49 10.12
C CYS A 113 12.66 19.78 11.62
N VAL A 114 12.20 18.84 12.46
CA VAL A 114 12.14 19.07 13.92
C VAL A 114 13.52 19.24 14.53
N GLN A 115 14.52 18.54 13.99
CA GLN A 115 15.93 18.65 14.37
C GLN A 115 16.79 18.61 13.10
N LYS A 116 18.01 19.14 13.17
CA LYS A 116 18.91 19.25 11.99
C LYS A 116 19.27 17.90 11.37
N ASP A 117 19.23 16.84 12.15
CA ASP A 117 19.59 15.48 11.76
C ASP A 117 18.40 14.51 11.70
N GLU A 118 17.19 15.02 11.92
CA GLU A 118 15.94 14.24 11.91
C GLU A 118 15.09 14.61 10.69
N THR A 119 15.21 13.80 9.63
CA THR A 119 14.55 14.03 8.34
C THR A 119 13.45 13.00 8.03
N SER A 120 12.97 12.25 9.03
CA SER A 120 11.83 11.31 8.89
C SER A 120 10.53 11.99 8.47
N VAL A 121 10.37 13.28 8.75
CA VAL A 121 9.32 14.14 8.22
C VAL A 121 9.89 15.52 7.95
N ALA A 122 9.56 16.08 6.78
CA ALA A 122 10.13 17.35 6.36
C ALA A 122 9.20 18.12 5.43
N LEU A 123 9.21 19.45 5.52
CA LEU A 123 8.70 20.33 4.45
C LEU A 123 9.89 20.79 3.61
N ILE A 124 9.85 20.55 2.30
CA ILE A 124 10.96 20.78 1.37
C ILE A 124 10.54 21.82 0.33
N ASP A 125 11.36 22.85 0.14
CA ASP A 125 11.30 23.74 -1.01
C ASP A 125 12.10 23.06 -2.14
N CYS A 126 11.38 22.48 -3.11
CA CYS A 126 11.99 21.67 -4.16
C CYS A 126 12.87 22.52 -5.10
N ALA A 127 12.49 23.78 -5.37
CA ALA A 127 13.28 24.65 -6.23
C ALA A 127 14.59 25.08 -5.57
N ARG A 128 14.54 25.34 -4.25
CA ARG A 128 15.73 25.68 -3.48
C ARG A 128 16.64 24.46 -3.31
N MET A 129 16.09 23.32 -2.93
CA MET A 129 16.87 22.12 -2.62
C MET A 129 17.42 21.42 -3.87
N ALA A 130 16.81 21.56 -5.06
CA ALA A 130 17.33 20.98 -6.30
C ALA A 130 18.76 21.45 -6.65
N LYS A 131 19.16 22.65 -6.19
CA LYS A 131 20.53 23.19 -6.38
C LYS A 131 21.58 22.45 -5.56
N HIS A 132 21.16 21.68 -4.56
CA HIS A 132 22.01 21.14 -3.50
C HIS A 132 21.91 19.61 -3.40
N TRP A 133 20.72 19.05 -3.66
CA TRP A 133 20.46 17.61 -3.66
C TRP A 133 20.19 17.14 -5.08
N ARG A 134 21.12 16.35 -5.60
CA ARG A 134 21.01 15.74 -6.92
C ARG A 134 20.45 14.34 -6.82
N ILE A 135 19.55 13.98 -7.75
CA ILE A 135 19.01 12.62 -7.80
C ILE A 135 20.11 11.57 -8.05
N GLU A 136 21.16 11.90 -8.81
CA GLU A 136 22.29 10.99 -9.01
C GLU A 136 23.01 10.63 -7.72
N ASP A 137 23.03 11.53 -6.73
CA ASP A 137 23.67 11.28 -5.44
C ASP A 137 22.74 10.48 -4.53
N ALA A 138 21.43 10.76 -4.56
CA ALA A 138 20.42 9.97 -3.86
C ALA A 138 20.34 8.51 -4.36
N ARG A 139 20.65 8.28 -5.64
CA ARG A 139 20.72 6.96 -6.29
C ARG A 139 21.92 6.12 -5.88
N LYS A 140 22.94 6.71 -5.25
CA LYS A 140 24.13 6.01 -4.75
C LYS A 140 23.95 5.61 -3.28
N THR A 141 24.88 4.81 -2.77
CA THR A 141 24.97 4.42 -1.35
C THR A 141 25.55 5.51 -0.44
N LEU A 142 25.41 6.79 -0.81
CA LEU A 142 25.83 7.91 0.03
C LEU A 142 25.03 7.92 1.33
N LYS A 143 25.74 8.05 2.45
CA LYS A 143 25.13 8.04 3.78
C LYS A 143 24.40 9.35 4.06
N ARG A 144 23.36 9.30 4.90
CA ARG A 144 22.59 10.45 5.41
C ARG A 144 23.45 11.68 5.72
N LYS A 145 24.60 11.48 6.37
CA LYS A 145 25.55 12.55 6.73
C LYS A 145 25.94 13.44 5.54
N TYR A 146 26.14 12.88 4.36
CA TYR A 146 26.49 13.64 3.15
C TYR A 146 25.47 14.74 2.86
N PHE A 147 24.18 14.40 2.89
CA PHE A 147 23.09 15.32 2.59
C PHE A 147 22.87 16.35 3.71
N LEU A 148 23.04 15.92 4.97
CA LEU A 148 22.94 16.81 6.14
C LEU A 148 24.08 17.83 6.18
N ASP A 149 25.31 17.44 5.81
CA ASP A 149 26.45 18.35 5.75
C ASP A 149 26.22 19.47 4.72
N ILE A 150 25.52 19.18 3.62
CA ILE A 150 25.10 20.19 2.63
C ILE A 150 24.08 21.15 3.25
N ILE A 151 23.05 20.66 3.93
CA ILE A 151 22.07 21.51 4.62
C ILE A 151 22.77 22.46 5.61
N ALA A 152 23.70 21.92 6.39
CA ALA A 152 24.42 22.67 7.41
C ALA A 152 25.34 23.74 6.79
N ARG A 153 26.13 23.37 5.77
CA ARG A 153 27.07 24.28 5.09
C ARG A 153 26.36 25.45 4.41
N GLU A 154 25.23 25.17 3.76
CA GLU A 154 24.46 26.15 2.99
C GLU A 154 23.40 26.89 3.84
N ASN A 155 23.35 26.61 5.14
CA ASN A 155 22.38 27.17 6.10
C ASN A 155 20.91 27.05 5.62
N LEU A 156 20.52 25.84 5.20
CA LEU A 156 19.22 25.58 4.56
C LEU A 156 18.13 25.08 5.53
N TRP A 157 18.47 24.79 6.78
CA TRP A 157 17.53 24.25 7.75
C TRP A 157 16.69 25.33 8.43
N GLY A 158 15.40 25.07 8.58
CA GLY A 158 14.51 25.76 9.51
C GLY A 158 13.82 24.77 10.45
N GLU A 159 13.33 25.28 11.57
CA GLU A 159 12.65 24.47 12.58
C GLU A 159 11.22 24.13 12.15
N LEU A 160 10.89 22.83 12.16
CA LEU A 160 9.52 22.35 12.08
C LEU A 160 8.97 22.17 13.51
N PRO A 161 7.77 22.69 13.84
CA PRO A 161 7.18 22.49 15.16
C PRO A 161 7.04 21.00 15.51
N GLY A 162 7.45 20.60 16.72
CA GLY A 162 7.47 19.20 17.16
C GLY A 162 6.13 18.47 17.10
N VAL A 163 5.00 19.18 17.08
CA VAL A 163 3.66 18.58 16.87
C VAL A 163 3.53 17.88 15.52
N TRP A 164 4.37 18.22 14.53
CA TRP A 164 4.44 17.57 13.21
C TRP A 164 5.42 16.40 13.14
N ASN A 165 6.08 16.05 14.25
CA ASN A 165 6.91 14.85 14.39
C ASN A 165 6.91 14.39 15.86
N ALA A 166 5.75 14.07 16.41
CA ALA A 166 5.67 13.61 17.79
C ALA A 166 6.13 12.16 17.87
N ARG A 167 7.29 11.90 18.47
CA ARG A 167 7.84 10.55 18.65
C ARG A 167 7.14 9.81 19.79
N ASP A 168 7.43 8.53 19.97
CA ASP A 168 6.75 7.67 20.97
C ASP A 168 6.64 8.31 22.35
N SER A 169 7.73 8.89 22.88
CA SER A 169 7.73 9.51 24.22
C SER A 169 7.23 10.96 24.25
N GLU A 170 6.95 11.55 23.09
CA GLU A 170 6.53 12.95 22.93
C GLU A 170 5.06 13.07 22.52
N PHE A 171 4.43 11.93 22.22
CA PHE A 171 3.05 11.88 21.79
C PHE A 171 2.09 12.45 22.85
N SER A 172 1.18 13.28 22.38
CA SER A 172 0.07 13.82 23.17
C SER A 172 -1.17 13.86 22.31
N ALA A 173 -2.18 13.07 22.68
CA ALA A 173 -3.45 12.99 21.96
C ALA A 173 -4.16 14.35 21.77
N ASN A 174 -3.87 15.34 22.64
CA ASN A 174 -4.49 16.66 22.59
C ASN A 174 -3.69 17.70 21.78
N ALA A 175 -2.47 17.38 21.35
CA ALA A 175 -1.56 18.36 20.75
C ALA A 175 -0.84 17.88 19.49
N SER A 176 -0.52 16.59 19.40
CA SER A 176 0.20 16.00 18.27
C SER A 176 -0.64 16.05 16.99
N LYS A 177 -0.03 16.51 15.90
CA LYS A 177 -0.64 16.60 14.56
C LYS A 177 -0.14 15.53 13.61
N CYS A 178 1.09 15.05 13.81
CA CYS A 178 1.65 13.88 13.15
C CYS A 178 2.34 13.01 14.21
N PHE A 179 1.87 11.77 14.37
CA PHE A 179 2.41 10.81 15.32
C PHE A 179 3.37 9.87 14.61
N HIS A 180 4.59 9.75 15.10
CA HIS A 180 5.68 8.94 14.57
C HIS A 180 6.01 7.79 15.51
N PHE A 181 5.77 6.55 15.05
CA PHE A 181 6.04 5.33 15.79
C PHE A 181 7.53 4.92 15.64
N THR A 182 8.41 5.59 16.36
CA THR A 182 9.87 5.47 16.20
C THR A 182 10.44 4.11 16.66
N THR A 183 9.78 3.46 17.62
CA THR A 183 10.28 2.23 18.22
C THR A 183 9.80 1.02 17.42
N LEU A 184 10.68 0.51 16.55
CA LEU A 184 10.37 -0.60 15.64
C LEU A 184 9.73 -1.83 16.34
N ARG A 185 10.16 -2.17 17.56
CA ARG A 185 9.65 -3.34 18.32
C ARG A 185 8.26 -3.14 18.95
N THR A 186 7.70 -1.95 18.85
CA THR A 186 6.33 -1.66 19.31
C THR A 186 5.43 -1.20 18.16
N GLN A 187 5.94 -1.09 16.92
CA GLN A 187 5.11 -0.66 15.79
C GLN A 187 3.87 -1.57 15.60
N PRO A 188 2.64 -1.01 15.62
CA PRO A 188 1.39 -1.79 15.62
C PRO A 188 1.20 -2.73 14.41
N TRP A 189 1.81 -2.39 13.27
CA TRP A 189 1.71 -3.19 12.04
C TRP A 189 2.69 -4.36 11.96
N LYS A 190 3.70 -4.40 12.83
CA LYS A 190 4.71 -5.46 12.92
C LYS A 190 5.40 -5.77 11.57
N PRO A 191 6.19 -4.82 11.02
CA PRO A 191 6.70 -4.92 9.64
C PRO A 191 7.64 -6.11 9.40
N PHE A 192 8.35 -6.58 10.43
CA PHE A 192 9.32 -7.67 10.34
C PHE A 192 9.06 -8.76 11.41
N PRO A 193 7.96 -9.52 11.32
CA PRO A 193 7.54 -10.45 12.37
C PRO A 193 8.50 -11.64 12.54
N ASP A 194 9.22 -12.02 11.49
CA ASP A 194 10.19 -13.12 11.53
C ASP A 194 11.57 -12.70 12.09
N GLN A 195 11.81 -11.39 12.24
CA GLN A 195 13.11 -10.84 12.67
C GLN A 195 13.06 -10.24 14.07
N LEU A 196 11.87 -9.81 14.54
CA LEU A 196 11.70 -9.04 15.76
C LEU A 196 10.59 -9.61 16.63
N PHE A 197 10.84 -9.61 17.94
CA PHE A 197 9.79 -9.77 18.94
C PHE A 197 9.11 -8.42 19.19
N TYR A 198 7.77 -8.43 19.19
CA TYR A 198 6.96 -7.24 19.36
C TYR A 198 6.28 -7.20 20.72
N ALA A 199 6.35 -6.05 21.38
CA ALA A 199 5.51 -5.69 22.51
C ALA A 199 4.38 -4.75 22.03
N ASP A 200 3.33 -4.63 22.83
CA ASP A 200 2.26 -3.68 22.54
C ASP A 200 2.77 -2.24 22.72
N HIS A 201 2.40 -1.36 21.79
CA HIS A 201 2.67 0.06 21.91
C HIS A 201 1.75 0.68 22.96
N PRO A 202 2.25 1.51 23.91
CA PRO A 202 1.41 2.20 24.90
C PRO A 202 0.24 2.96 24.25
N ASP A 203 0.53 3.72 23.20
CA ASP A 203 -0.45 4.49 22.42
C ASP A 203 -0.90 3.81 21.10
N GLY A 204 -0.71 2.49 20.97
CA GLY A 204 -0.98 1.76 19.72
C GLY A 204 -2.44 1.80 19.26
N GLU A 205 -3.36 2.05 20.19
CA GLU A 205 -4.79 2.14 19.92
C GLU A 205 -5.15 3.28 18.95
N VAL A 206 -4.36 4.36 18.91
CA VAL A 206 -4.55 5.44 17.91
C VAL A 206 -4.44 4.88 16.49
N TRP A 207 -3.46 4.01 16.27
CA TRP A 207 -3.24 3.36 14.97
C TRP A 207 -4.29 2.28 14.71
N PHE A 208 -4.60 1.42 15.70
CA PHE A 208 -5.61 0.36 15.53
C PHE A 208 -7.01 0.93 15.27
N ALA A 209 -7.36 2.08 15.85
CA ALA A 209 -8.63 2.76 15.56
C ALA A 209 -8.71 3.25 14.10
N LEU A 210 -7.61 3.79 13.56
CA LEU A 210 -7.52 4.14 12.14
C LEU A 210 -7.64 2.90 11.26
N GLU A 211 -6.96 1.81 11.61
CA GLU A 211 -7.08 0.56 10.87
C GLU A 211 -8.51 0.03 10.84
N ARG A 212 -9.17 -0.08 12.00
CA ARG A 212 -10.55 -0.59 12.08
C ARG A 212 -11.51 0.31 11.30
N SER A 213 -11.35 1.63 11.38
CA SER A 213 -12.20 2.55 10.60
C SER A 213 -11.91 2.51 9.09
N SER A 214 -10.66 2.26 8.67
CA SER A 214 -10.31 2.02 7.25
C SER A 214 -10.99 0.75 6.71
N ASN A 215 -11.03 -0.32 7.52
CA ASN A 215 -11.71 -1.55 7.18
C ASN A 215 -13.23 -1.34 7.07
N ALA A 216 -13.83 -0.64 8.04
CA ALA A 216 -15.25 -0.33 8.04
C ALA A 216 -15.66 0.51 6.82
N ALA A 217 -14.79 1.45 6.40
CA ALA A 217 -14.97 2.23 5.17
C ALA A 217 -14.63 1.46 3.88
N ARG A 218 -14.13 0.22 3.99
CA ARG A 218 -13.59 -0.59 2.88
C ARG A 218 -12.56 0.18 2.03
N PHE A 219 -11.73 0.98 2.70
CA PHE A 219 -10.80 1.89 2.05
C PHE A 219 -9.61 1.16 1.40
N ASN A 220 -9.31 1.52 0.16
CA ASN A 220 -8.07 1.24 -0.53
C ASN A 220 -7.54 2.55 -1.14
N GLY A 221 -6.21 2.69 -1.26
CA GLY A 221 -5.61 3.86 -1.89
C GLY A 221 -5.91 3.98 -3.39
N PHE A 222 -6.20 2.86 -4.05
CA PHE A 222 -6.63 2.80 -5.44
C PHE A 222 -7.92 1.99 -5.51
N THR A 223 -8.69 2.23 -6.57
CA THR A 223 -10.03 1.63 -6.74
C THR A 223 -10.25 1.27 -8.20
N ARG A 224 -11.32 0.54 -8.50
CA ARG A 224 -11.72 0.28 -9.90
C ARG A 224 -11.93 1.60 -10.67
N GLU A 225 -12.54 2.59 -10.02
CA GLU A 225 -12.90 3.87 -10.63
C GLU A 225 -11.69 4.80 -10.76
N ARG A 226 -10.66 4.59 -9.93
CA ARG A 226 -9.38 5.32 -9.92
C ARG A 226 -8.23 4.33 -9.72
N PRO A 227 -7.90 3.53 -10.75
CA PRO A 227 -6.83 2.55 -10.66
C PRO A 227 -5.46 3.25 -10.77
N SER A 228 -4.38 2.50 -10.60
CA SER A 228 -3.04 3.04 -10.84
C SER A 228 -2.80 3.36 -12.33
N GLU A 229 -1.80 4.18 -12.61
CA GLU A 229 -1.46 4.62 -13.98
C GLU A 229 -1.12 3.44 -14.90
N ASP A 230 -0.48 2.40 -14.37
CA ASP A 230 -0.03 1.22 -15.13
C ASP A 230 -1.13 0.16 -15.30
N PHE A 231 -2.29 0.33 -14.66
CA PHE A 231 -3.34 -0.68 -14.64
C PHE A 231 -3.86 -1.04 -16.04
N ALA A 232 -4.07 -0.03 -16.89
CA ALA A 232 -4.57 -0.25 -18.24
C ALA A 232 -3.58 -1.07 -19.10
N GLN A 233 -2.28 -0.83 -18.94
CA GLN A 233 -1.24 -1.59 -19.60
C GLN A 233 -1.17 -3.04 -19.07
N ALA A 234 -1.27 -3.21 -17.74
CA ALA A 234 -1.28 -4.51 -17.10
C ALA A 234 -2.43 -5.42 -17.58
N LEU A 235 -3.61 -4.86 -17.85
CA LEU A 235 -4.71 -5.63 -18.44
C LEU A 235 -4.37 -6.18 -19.84
N GLY A 236 -3.55 -5.49 -20.62
CA GLY A 236 -3.02 -6.00 -21.89
C GLY A 236 -2.12 -7.24 -21.70
N ALA A 237 -1.33 -7.27 -20.63
CA ALA A 237 -0.47 -8.41 -20.30
C ALA A 237 -1.29 -9.67 -19.95
N LEU A 238 -2.44 -9.51 -19.28
CA LEU A 238 -3.34 -10.63 -18.93
C LEU A 238 -3.79 -11.43 -20.14
N ALA A 239 -4.00 -10.78 -21.29
CA ALA A 239 -4.38 -11.46 -22.52
C ALA A 239 -3.31 -12.48 -22.98
N SER A 240 -2.06 -12.31 -22.57
CA SER A 240 -0.94 -13.19 -22.89
C SER A 240 -0.61 -14.19 -21.77
N THR A 241 -1.18 -14.06 -20.57
CA THR A 241 -0.92 -14.95 -19.44
C THR A 241 -1.86 -16.17 -19.46
N PRO A 242 -1.35 -17.42 -19.47
CA PRO A 242 -2.19 -18.60 -19.35
C PRO A 242 -2.67 -18.82 -17.91
N ALA A 243 -3.77 -19.56 -17.75
CA ALA A 243 -4.16 -20.06 -16.43
C ALA A 243 -3.07 -20.99 -15.85
N ALA A 244 -2.80 -20.88 -14.55
CA ALA A 244 -1.74 -21.66 -13.90
C ALA A 244 -2.28 -22.50 -12.72
N GLY A 245 -1.75 -23.72 -12.58
CA GLY A 245 -1.98 -24.54 -11.39
C GLY A 245 -3.41 -25.09 -11.19
N LEU A 246 -4.19 -25.22 -12.26
CA LEU A 246 -5.62 -25.59 -12.25
C LEU A 246 -5.96 -26.82 -11.39
N GLU A 247 -5.23 -27.93 -11.54
CA GLU A 247 -5.50 -29.14 -10.73
C GLU A 247 -5.33 -28.89 -9.23
N ARG A 248 -4.30 -28.13 -8.87
CA ARG A 248 -3.93 -27.88 -7.48
C ARG A 248 -4.89 -26.91 -6.83
N ILE A 249 -5.15 -25.79 -7.49
CA ILE A 249 -6.12 -24.81 -7.01
C ILE A 249 -7.51 -25.44 -6.94
N GLY A 250 -7.84 -26.37 -7.84
CA GLY A 250 -9.06 -27.18 -7.77
C GLY A 250 -9.15 -28.05 -6.51
N ARG A 251 -8.07 -28.70 -6.09
CA ARG A 251 -8.05 -29.46 -4.81
C ARG A 251 -8.27 -28.58 -3.60
N GLU A 252 -7.64 -27.40 -3.56
CA GLU A 252 -7.80 -26.46 -2.44
C GLU A 252 -9.20 -25.85 -2.43
N ALA A 253 -9.72 -25.45 -3.58
CA ALA A 253 -11.10 -25.00 -3.74
C ALA A 253 -12.11 -26.08 -3.31
N GLY A 254 -11.86 -27.36 -3.61
CA GLY A 254 -12.71 -28.46 -3.16
C GLY A 254 -12.82 -28.55 -1.64
N LYS A 255 -11.70 -28.40 -0.91
CA LYS A 255 -11.69 -28.39 0.56
C LYS A 255 -12.50 -27.23 1.13
N LEU A 256 -12.33 -26.02 0.58
CA LEU A 256 -13.08 -24.85 1.02
C LEU A 256 -14.57 -24.97 0.68
N ALA A 257 -14.89 -25.43 -0.53
CA ALA A 257 -16.25 -25.65 -0.99
C ALA A 257 -16.99 -26.66 -0.12
N GLU A 258 -16.34 -27.76 0.26
CA GLU A 258 -16.90 -28.74 1.19
C GLU A 258 -17.15 -28.12 2.57
N ALA A 259 -16.18 -27.38 3.12
CA ALA A 259 -16.27 -26.77 4.44
C ALA A 259 -17.46 -25.78 4.58
N VAL A 260 -17.82 -25.08 3.51
CA VAL A 260 -18.97 -24.15 3.50
C VAL A 260 -20.22 -24.74 2.83
N GLY A 261 -20.11 -25.94 2.26
CA GLY A 261 -21.12 -26.62 1.44
C GLY A 261 -21.55 -25.82 0.22
N ALA A 262 -20.59 -25.20 -0.47
CA ALA A 262 -20.79 -24.50 -1.74
C ALA A 262 -21.27 -25.46 -2.85
N LYS A 263 -22.09 -24.93 -3.76
CA LYS A 263 -22.64 -25.61 -4.93
C LYS A 263 -22.23 -24.96 -6.25
N THR A 264 -21.87 -23.67 -6.21
CA THR A 264 -21.39 -22.95 -7.39
C THR A 264 -20.06 -22.26 -7.12
N ALA A 265 -19.20 -22.22 -8.12
CA ALA A 265 -17.97 -21.42 -8.07
C ALA A 265 -17.67 -20.79 -9.42
N LEU A 266 -16.97 -19.64 -9.38
CA LEU A 266 -16.45 -18.97 -10.56
C LEU A 266 -14.94 -19.22 -10.67
N LEU A 267 -14.50 -19.93 -11.71
CA LEU A 267 -13.11 -20.00 -12.12
C LEU A 267 -12.73 -18.73 -12.87
N VAL A 268 -11.96 -17.89 -12.21
CA VAL A 268 -11.41 -16.66 -12.77
C VAL A 268 -9.98 -16.93 -13.23
N SER A 269 -9.72 -16.73 -14.51
CA SER A 269 -8.38 -16.85 -15.09
C SER A 269 -8.08 -15.66 -15.99
N PRO A 270 -6.81 -15.38 -16.34
CA PRO A 270 -6.47 -14.19 -17.13
C PRO A 270 -7.26 -14.12 -18.45
N ARG A 271 -7.37 -15.25 -19.15
CA ARG A 271 -8.03 -15.39 -20.46
C ARG A 271 -9.46 -15.95 -20.40
N GLY A 272 -9.97 -16.29 -19.21
CA GLY A 272 -11.28 -16.96 -19.06
C GLY A 272 -11.28 -18.41 -19.54
N GLU A 273 -10.09 -19.00 -19.59
CA GLU A 273 -9.83 -20.38 -19.98
C GLU A 273 -9.59 -21.28 -18.76
N GLY A 274 -9.51 -22.59 -19.01
CA GLY A 274 -9.27 -23.61 -18.00
C GLY A 274 -10.54 -24.33 -17.58
N GLN A 275 -10.39 -25.56 -17.11
CA GLN A 275 -11.48 -26.39 -16.61
C GLN A 275 -11.03 -27.07 -15.32
N ILE A 276 -11.89 -27.02 -14.31
CA ILE A 276 -11.68 -27.68 -13.02
C ILE A 276 -12.92 -28.51 -12.73
N SER A 277 -12.72 -29.81 -12.44
CA SER A 277 -13.78 -30.69 -11.97
C SER A 277 -13.66 -30.89 -10.47
N ILE A 278 -14.66 -30.42 -9.72
CA ILE A 278 -14.77 -30.61 -8.27
C ILE A 278 -16.11 -31.30 -8.00
N ARG A 279 -16.06 -32.41 -7.27
CA ARG A 279 -17.26 -33.22 -6.98
C ARG A 279 -18.31 -32.36 -6.26
N GLY A 280 -19.52 -32.28 -6.83
CA GLY A 280 -20.65 -31.58 -6.22
C GLY A 280 -20.62 -30.06 -6.34
N LEU A 281 -19.71 -29.51 -7.16
CA LEU A 281 -19.56 -28.08 -7.40
C LEU A 281 -19.70 -27.80 -8.91
N SER A 282 -20.65 -26.94 -9.28
CA SER A 282 -20.76 -26.39 -10.63
C SER A 282 -19.76 -25.25 -10.78
N VAL A 283 -18.93 -25.28 -11.82
CA VAL A 283 -17.87 -24.28 -12.05
C VAL A 283 -18.09 -23.59 -13.39
N GLU A 284 -18.32 -22.28 -13.34
CA GLU A 284 -18.36 -21.41 -14.53
C GLU A 284 -17.02 -20.69 -14.69
N THR A 285 -16.67 -20.30 -15.92
CA THR A 285 -15.44 -19.54 -16.19
C THR A 285 -15.71 -18.06 -16.44
N ALA A 286 -14.78 -17.21 -16.01
CA ALA A 286 -14.76 -15.79 -16.34
C ALA A 286 -13.33 -15.28 -16.53
N ARG A 287 -13.19 -14.22 -17.34
CA ARG A 287 -11.93 -13.50 -17.48
C ARG A 287 -11.71 -12.61 -16.25
N LEU A 288 -10.47 -12.54 -15.78
CA LEU A 288 -10.09 -11.64 -14.69
C LEU A 288 -10.40 -10.19 -15.05
N GLU A 289 -10.08 -9.76 -16.27
CA GLU A 289 -10.38 -8.40 -16.75
C GLU A 289 -11.87 -8.04 -16.66
N ASP A 290 -12.77 -8.95 -17.07
CA ASP A 290 -14.22 -8.70 -17.03
C ASP A 290 -14.69 -8.44 -15.59
N LEU A 291 -14.16 -9.20 -14.63
CA LEU A 291 -14.48 -9.04 -13.21
C LEU A 291 -13.94 -7.72 -12.65
N LEU A 292 -12.73 -7.34 -13.05
CA LEU A 292 -12.11 -6.09 -12.60
C LEU A 292 -12.81 -4.86 -13.21
N ARG A 293 -13.28 -4.92 -14.46
CA ARG A 293 -13.96 -3.81 -15.14
C ARG A 293 -15.45 -3.68 -14.83
N ALA A 294 -16.21 -4.77 -14.89
CA ALA A 294 -17.68 -4.70 -14.92
C ALA A 294 -18.31 -4.59 -13.52
N GLY A 295 -17.54 -4.78 -12.44
CA GLY A 295 -18.09 -4.94 -11.11
C GLY A 295 -18.77 -6.29 -10.92
N ALA A 296 -18.87 -6.74 -9.67
CA ALA A 296 -19.36 -8.08 -9.33
C ALA A 296 -20.87 -8.20 -9.60
N ASN A 297 -21.25 -8.70 -10.77
CA ASN A 297 -22.61 -9.19 -11.08
C ASN A 297 -22.60 -10.71 -11.34
N ARG A 298 -21.86 -11.48 -10.54
CA ARG A 298 -21.85 -12.95 -10.64
C ARG A 298 -21.84 -13.57 -9.24
N GLY A 299 -23.00 -14.04 -8.80
CA GLY A 299 -23.28 -14.54 -7.45
C GLY A 299 -23.05 -16.04 -7.28
N GLY A 300 -21.78 -16.46 -7.31
CA GLY A 300 -21.39 -17.82 -6.93
C GLY A 300 -21.19 -18.00 -5.43
N ASP A 301 -21.15 -19.24 -4.94
CA ASP A 301 -20.78 -19.52 -3.55
C ASP A 301 -19.29 -19.26 -3.29
N GLY A 302 -18.43 -19.40 -4.30
CA GLY A 302 -17.02 -19.02 -4.17
C GLY A 302 -16.33 -18.68 -5.48
N VAL A 303 -15.09 -18.23 -5.34
CA VAL A 303 -14.24 -17.80 -6.46
C VAL A 303 -12.93 -18.57 -6.43
N ILE A 304 -12.48 -19.00 -7.60
CA ILE A 304 -11.22 -19.71 -7.82
C ILE A 304 -10.40 -18.86 -8.80
N CYS A 305 -9.45 -18.07 -8.30
CA CYS A 305 -8.58 -17.21 -9.09
C CYS A 305 -7.27 -17.95 -9.45
N ALA A 306 -7.18 -18.44 -10.69
CA ALA A 306 -6.11 -19.31 -11.18
C ALA A 306 -5.01 -18.53 -11.95
N GLY A 307 -4.52 -17.43 -11.37
CA GLY A 307 -3.46 -16.58 -11.93
C GLY A 307 -3.95 -15.20 -12.38
N GLY A 308 -3.03 -14.38 -12.90
CA GLY A 308 -3.31 -13.02 -13.41
C GLY A 308 -3.11 -11.89 -12.41
N LEU A 309 -3.10 -12.17 -11.10
CA LEU A 309 -2.89 -11.12 -10.11
C LEU A 309 -1.45 -10.58 -10.09
N SER A 310 -0.47 -11.43 -10.42
CA SER A 310 0.96 -11.07 -10.48
C SER A 310 1.30 -10.03 -11.55
N GLU A 311 0.46 -9.95 -12.57
CA GLU A 311 0.56 -9.05 -13.71
C GLU A 311 -0.02 -7.66 -13.41
N LEU A 312 -0.83 -7.55 -12.35
CA LEU A 312 -1.38 -6.27 -11.92
C LEU A 312 -0.31 -5.44 -11.20
N PRO A 313 -0.38 -4.10 -11.28
CA PRO A 313 0.42 -3.23 -10.44
C PRO A 313 0.13 -3.51 -8.96
N GLU A 314 1.14 -3.35 -8.12
CA GLU A 314 1.04 -3.61 -6.68
C GLU A 314 -0.10 -2.82 -6.03
N GLU A 315 -0.31 -1.59 -6.49
CA GLU A 315 -1.33 -0.65 -6.04
C GLU A 315 -2.76 -1.14 -6.34
N ASP A 316 -2.93 -1.94 -7.38
CA ASP A 316 -4.24 -2.41 -7.83
C ASP A 316 -4.65 -3.76 -7.24
N VAL A 317 -3.68 -4.54 -6.76
CA VAL A 317 -3.94 -5.84 -6.12
C VAL A 317 -4.93 -5.75 -4.95
N PRO A 318 -4.83 -4.78 -4.00
CA PRO A 318 -5.75 -4.70 -2.86
C PRO A 318 -7.22 -4.61 -3.26
N TRP A 319 -7.55 -3.74 -4.24
CA TRP A 319 -8.93 -3.59 -4.68
C TRP A 319 -9.37 -4.69 -5.65
N ALA A 320 -8.44 -5.28 -6.41
CA ALA A 320 -8.71 -6.47 -7.22
C ALA A 320 -9.09 -7.67 -6.34
N LEU A 321 -8.40 -7.86 -5.22
CA LEU A 321 -8.76 -8.87 -4.22
C LEU A 321 -10.14 -8.60 -3.62
N ASP A 322 -10.49 -7.35 -3.32
CA ASP A 322 -11.84 -6.99 -2.87
C ASP A 322 -12.91 -7.33 -3.92
N ALA A 323 -12.62 -7.12 -5.20
CA ALA A 323 -13.53 -7.49 -6.28
C ALA A 323 -13.72 -9.01 -6.36
N LEU A 324 -12.64 -9.79 -6.19
CA LEU A 324 -12.70 -11.25 -6.13
C LEU A 324 -13.48 -11.74 -4.89
N PHE A 325 -13.25 -11.15 -3.73
CA PHE A 325 -14.03 -11.44 -2.53
C PHE A 325 -15.51 -11.06 -2.70
N ALA A 326 -15.82 -9.97 -3.40
CA ALA A 326 -17.19 -9.54 -3.66
C ALA A 326 -17.93 -10.46 -4.64
N ALA A 327 -17.22 -11.11 -5.55
CA ALA A 327 -17.79 -12.08 -6.51
C ALA A 327 -18.12 -13.45 -5.87
N GLY A 328 -17.64 -13.74 -4.65
CA GLY A 328 -17.92 -14.98 -3.93
C GLY A 328 -18.63 -14.74 -2.59
N ARG A 329 -19.62 -15.56 -2.26
CA ARG A 329 -20.35 -15.42 -0.98
C ARG A 329 -19.63 -16.04 0.21
N SER A 330 -18.90 -17.12 0.01
CA SER A 330 -18.44 -17.99 1.10
C SER A 330 -16.95 -18.31 1.06
N PHE A 331 -16.31 -18.39 -0.11
CA PHE A 331 -14.87 -18.64 -0.18
C PHE A 331 -14.15 -18.00 -1.37
N LEU A 332 -12.84 -17.77 -1.22
CA LEU A 332 -11.91 -17.34 -2.26
C LEU A 332 -10.65 -18.23 -2.27
N CYS A 333 -10.34 -18.86 -3.39
CA CYS A 333 -9.08 -19.57 -3.59
C CYS A 333 -8.22 -18.82 -4.61
N VAL A 334 -6.97 -18.49 -4.27
CA VAL A 334 -6.05 -17.72 -5.11
C VAL A 334 -4.78 -18.51 -5.37
N ALA A 335 -4.35 -18.59 -6.63
CA ALA A 335 -3.02 -19.03 -7.01
C ALA A 335 -2.24 -17.88 -7.65
N VAL A 336 -0.99 -17.71 -7.21
CA VAL A 336 -0.07 -16.69 -7.73
C VAL A 336 1.25 -17.34 -8.12
N ALA A 337 1.71 -17.09 -9.34
CA ALA A 337 3.09 -17.37 -9.74
C ALA A 337 3.96 -16.16 -9.37
N LEU A 338 5.03 -16.38 -8.62
CA LEU A 338 5.97 -15.33 -8.26
C LEU A 338 7.00 -15.21 -9.40
N ASP A 339 6.69 -14.36 -10.37
CA ASP A 339 7.61 -14.07 -11.49
C ASP A 339 8.66 -13.03 -11.07
N PRO A 340 9.97 -13.31 -11.26
CA PRO A 340 11.04 -12.36 -10.97
C PRO A 340 11.01 -11.06 -11.80
N ALA A 341 10.30 -10.98 -12.92
CA ALA A 341 10.26 -9.80 -13.78
C ALA A 341 8.92 -9.04 -13.68
N ARG A 342 8.98 -7.78 -13.28
CA ARG A 342 7.86 -6.83 -13.34
C ARG A 342 8.26 -5.60 -14.15
N PRO A 343 7.43 -5.10 -15.06
CA PRO A 343 7.70 -3.83 -15.73
C PRO A 343 7.83 -2.71 -14.68
N GLY A 344 8.92 -1.93 -14.73
CA GLY A 344 9.08 -0.73 -13.92
C GLY A 344 9.40 -0.92 -12.42
N ARG A 345 9.61 -2.16 -11.93
CA ARG A 345 9.84 -2.42 -10.50
C ARG A 345 10.90 -3.48 -10.24
N ALA A 346 11.60 -3.32 -9.11
CA ALA A 346 12.65 -4.23 -8.67
C ALA A 346 12.10 -5.55 -8.11
N GLY A 347 11.80 -6.51 -8.99
CA GLY A 347 11.62 -7.93 -8.64
C GLY A 347 10.21 -8.38 -8.28
N ALA A 348 10.09 -9.67 -7.94
CA ALA A 348 8.83 -10.29 -7.51
C ALA A 348 8.44 -9.86 -6.09
N LEU A 349 7.13 -9.64 -5.83
CA LEU A 349 6.64 -9.53 -4.46
C LEU A 349 6.69 -10.90 -3.75
N PRO A 350 7.19 -10.94 -2.50
CA PRO A 350 7.36 -12.21 -1.78
C PRO A 350 6.03 -12.83 -1.38
N ALA A 351 6.03 -14.14 -1.09
CA ALA A 351 4.83 -14.86 -0.66
C ALA A 351 4.17 -14.25 0.58
N ALA A 352 4.99 -13.76 1.53
CA ALA A 352 4.52 -13.07 2.73
C ALA A 352 3.69 -11.82 2.40
N TRP A 353 4.06 -11.09 1.33
CA TRP A 353 3.30 -9.92 0.88
C TRP A 353 1.91 -10.32 0.36
N TRP A 354 1.83 -11.35 -0.48
CA TRP A 354 0.55 -11.86 -0.99
C TRP A 354 -0.38 -12.35 0.12
N ARG A 355 0.20 -13.02 1.11
CA ARG A 355 -0.53 -13.43 2.32
C ARG A 355 -1.09 -12.21 3.06
N LEU A 356 -0.24 -11.20 3.31
CA LEU A 356 -0.67 -9.95 3.95
C LEU A 356 -1.81 -9.29 3.17
N GLN A 357 -1.76 -9.25 1.84
CA GLN A 357 -2.84 -8.66 1.04
C GLN A 357 -4.19 -9.39 1.21
N LEU A 358 -4.19 -10.72 1.33
CA LEU A 358 -5.41 -11.47 1.63
C LEU A 358 -5.90 -11.27 3.06
N GLU A 359 -5.01 -11.20 4.05
CA GLU A 359 -5.39 -10.88 5.44
C GLU A 359 -6.01 -9.47 5.53
N LEU A 360 -5.45 -8.50 4.80
CA LEU A 360 -6.01 -7.15 4.71
C LEU A 360 -7.37 -7.13 3.99
N ALA A 361 -7.53 -7.91 2.93
CA ALA A 361 -8.80 -8.03 2.20
C ALA A 361 -9.87 -8.79 3.00
N GLU A 362 -9.48 -9.80 3.79
CA GLU A 362 -10.36 -10.48 4.76
C GLU A 362 -10.94 -9.48 5.75
N GLY A 363 -10.12 -8.58 6.31
CA GLY A 363 -10.57 -7.53 7.24
C GLY A 363 -11.65 -6.62 6.64
N ARG A 364 -11.69 -6.45 5.31
CA ARG A 364 -12.72 -5.69 4.57
C ARG A 364 -13.87 -6.56 4.07
N ASN A 365 -13.71 -7.88 4.01
CA ASN A 365 -14.67 -8.85 3.50
C ASN A 365 -14.89 -10.01 4.49
N PRO A 366 -15.32 -9.74 5.73
CA PRO A 366 -15.45 -10.76 6.77
C PRO A 366 -16.46 -11.85 6.38
N GLY A 367 -16.34 -13.01 7.03
CA GLY A 367 -17.30 -14.11 6.88
C GLY A 367 -17.04 -15.09 5.72
N ARG A 368 -15.89 -14.94 5.04
CA ARG A 368 -15.48 -15.76 3.89
C ARG A 368 -14.18 -16.49 4.21
N LEU A 369 -14.09 -17.77 3.84
CA LEU A 369 -12.84 -18.53 3.91
C LEU A 369 -11.93 -18.16 2.73
N TRP A 370 -10.62 -18.19 2.93
CA TRP A 370 -9.70 -18.05 1.81
C TRP A 370 -8.50 -18.99 1.88
N SER A 371 -7.93 -19.28 0.71
CA SER A 371 -6.64 -19.95 0.59
C SER A 371 -5.78 -19.31 -0.49
N LEU A 372 -4.49 -19.20 -0.21
CA LEU A 372 -3.45 -18.72 -1.12
C LEU A 372 -2.49 -19.86 -1.43
N THR A 373 -2.13 -20.03 -2.69
CA THR A 373 -0.99 -20.82 -3.13
C THR A 373 -0.03 -19.92 -3.91
N THR A 374 1.20 -19.77 -3.45
CA THR A 374 2.26 -19.11 -4.21
C THR A 374 3.24 -20.14 -4.76
N THR A 375 3.77 -19.90 -5.96
CA THR A 375 4.77 -20.77 -6.61
C THR A 375 5.96 -19.95 -7.09
N SER A 376 7.17 -20.34 -6.71
CA SER A 376 8.43 -19.72 -7.15
C SER A 376 9.48 -20.80 -7.40
N GLY A 377 10.06 -20.86 -8.61
CA GLY A 377 11.11 -21.85 -8.94
C GLY A 377 10.74 -23.30 -8.61
N GLY A 378 9.46 -23.68 -8.72
CA GLY A 378 8.94 -25.01 -8.34
C GLY A 378 8.71 -25.23 -6.84
N ARG A 379 9.24 -24.36 -5.97
CA ARG A 379 8.91 -24.26 -4.53
C ARG A 379 7.54 -23.63 -4.36
N ARG A 380 6.84 -24.06 -3.32
CA ARG A 380 5.43 -23.77 -3.11
C ARG A 380 5.19 -23.42 -1.65
N GLU A 381 4.36 -22.41 -1.43
CA GLU A 381 3.90 -22.02 -0.12
C GLU A 381 2.38 -21.87 -0.15
N ALA A 382 1.74 -22.22 0.95
CA ALA A 382 0.28 -22.15 1.07
C ALA A 382 -0.08 -21.44 2.38
N ALA A 383 -1.09 -20.59 2.30
CA ALA A 383 -1.68 -19.92 3.46
C ALA A 383 -3.21 -20.04 3.38
N ARG A 384 -3.87 -19.97 4.54
CA ARG A 384 -5.33 -20.00 4.65
C ARG A 384 -5.75 -19.06 5.77
N GLY A 385 -6.95 -18.50 5.65
CA GLY A 385 -7.56 -17.64 6.66
C GLY A 385 -9.06 -17.52 6.43
N GLY A 386 -9.68 -16.56 7.12
CA GLY A 386 -11.13 -16.41 7.12
C GLY A 386 -11.82 -17.24 8.20
N GLN A 387 -12.96 -16.72 8.65
CA GLN A 387 -13.95 -17.46 9.44
C GLN A 387 -15.22 -17.56 8.62
N ALA A 388 -15.77 -18.77 8.49
CA ALA A 388 -17.07 -18.96 7.85
C ALA A 388 -18.16 -18.31 8.72
N THR A 389 -19.07 -17.58 8.09
CA THR A 389 -20.33 -17.23 8.77
C THR A 389 -21.05 -18.51 9.15
N ALA A 390 -21.37 -18.68 10.44
CA ALA A 390 -22.16 -19.81 10.89
C ALA A 390 -23.45 -19.85 10.07
N ARG A 391 -23.80 -21.01 9.52
CA ARG A 391 -25.11 -21.19 8.87
C ARG A 391 -26.17 -20.78 9.89
N ALA A 392 -27.01 -19.81 9.56
CA ALA A 392 -28.27 -19.63 10.27
C ALA A 392 -28.98 -20.99 10.17
N ALA A 393 -29.23 -21.59 11.34
CA ALA A 393 -29.78 -22.92 11.49
C ALA A 393 -31.21 -23.03 10.93
#